data_AF-A0A7X2NQ81-F1
#
_entry.id   AF-A0A7X2NQ81-F1
#
_cell.length_a   1.000
_cell.length_b   1.000
_cell.length_c   1.000
_cell.angle_alpha   90.00
_cell.angle_beta   90.00
_cell.angle_gamma   90.00
#
_symmetry.space_group_name_H-M   'P 1'
#
loop_
_entity.id
_entity.type
_entity.pdbx_description
1 polymer ?
#
loop_
_entity_poly.entity_id
_entity_poly.type
_entity_poly.pdbx_seq_one_letter_code
_entity_poly.pdbx_strand_id
1 'polypeptide(L)'
;MRFSDIKVGYIYNVILDPVRDCEFDGRHLAVVLKRNNDKATFIVMPLTSAPNGVGVNKIKLGAMNSLPSSLKSNDTYAVYNQVRTVNADRFIALKEGSAVKECQMEKHIFHKLLFLGLREMVYSIPQDERVEILKGAYEAELISKAKDMAYRIVKLRKEESPDKEQIDELLVQIKETIKGVTYSLDKQLVKDGIDVIFNEAKNL
;
A
#
# COMPACT_ATOMS: atom_id res chain seq x y z
N MET A 1 1.02 -14.35 -16.88
CA MET A 1 -0.25 -13.63 -17.21
C MET A 1 0.10 -12.30 -17.88
N ARG A 2 -0.85 -11.55 -18.50
CA ARG A 2 -0.54 -10.17 -18.92
C ARG A 2 -0.43 -9.29 -17.68
N PHE A 3 0.47 -8.32 -17.70
CA PHE A 3 0.66 -7.39 -16.58
C PHE A 3 -0.59 -6.56 -16.26
N SER A 4 -1.47 -6.35 -17.24
CA SER A 4 -2.74 -5.61 -17.06
C SER A 4 -3.73 -6.34 -16.17
N ASP A 5 -3.59 -7.66 -16.08
CA ASP A 5 -4.56 -8.55 -15.42
C ASP A 5 -4.19 -8.77 -13.94
N ILE A 6 -3.03 -8.28 -13.50
CA ILE A 6 -2.53 -8.41 -12.13
C ILE A 6 -2.95 -7.18 -11.31
N LYS A 7 -3.67 -7.43 -10.21
CA LYS A 7 -4.27 -6.39 -9.36
C LYS A 7 -3.64 -6.37 -7.98
N VAL A 8 -3.45 -5.18 -7.43
CA VAL A 8 -3.00 -4.98 -6.04
C VAL A 8 -4.10 -5.42 -5.07
N GLY A 9 -3.72 -6.11 -4.00
CA GLY A 9 -4.66 -6.68 -3.03
C GLY A 9 -5.29 -8.02 -3.46
N TYR A 10 -4.83 -8.62 -4.55
CA TYR A 10 -5.29 -9.92 -5.03
C TYR A 10 -4.22 -11.00 -4.84
N ILE A 11 -4.66 -12.25 -4.77
CA ILE A 11 -3.84 -13.44 -4.54
C ILE A 11 -3.69 -14.22 -5.84
N TYR A 12 -2.45 -14.64 -6.13
CA TYR A 12 -2.09 -15.44 -7.30
C TYR A 12 -1.18 -16.58 -6.90
N ASN A 13 -1.07 -17.61 -7.76
CA ASN A 13 0.10 -18.47 -7.74
C ASN A 13 1.27 -17.72 -8.38
N VAL A 14 2.42 -17.70 -7.71
CA VAL A 14 3.62 -17.03 -8.19
C VAL A 14 4.79 -18.02 -8.17
N ILE A 15 5.58 -18.03 -9.24
CA ILE A 15 6.84 -18.76 -9.31
C ILE A 15 7.95 -17.89 -8.73
N LEU A 16 8.49 -18.31 -7.60
CA LEU A 16 9.53 -17.59 -6.87
C LEU A 16 10.94 -17.98 -7.33
N ASP A 17 11.11 -19.15 -7.97
CA ASP A 17 12.37 -19.67 -8.49
C ASP A 17 12.88 -18.98 -9.75
N PRO A 18 14.20 -18.82 -9.95
CA PRO A 18 15.26 -19.32 -9.10
C PRO A 18 15.44 -18.46 -7.86
N VAL A 19 15.87 -19.09 -6.78
CA VAL A 19 16.21 -18.44 -5.52
C VAL A 19 17.59 -18.92 -5.05
N ARG A 20 18.20 -18.19 -4.13
CA ARG A 20 19.42 -18.65 -3.44
C ARG A 20 19.07 -19.48 -2.21
N ASP A 21 20.07 -20.17 -1.65
CA ASP A 21 19.90 -20.89 -0.39
C ASP A 21 19.32 -19.96 0.69
N CYS A 22 18.39 -20.50 1.48
CA CYS A 22 17.64 -19.82 2.55
C CYS A 22 16.55 -18.81 2.10
N GLU A 23 16.35 -18.59 0.80
CA GLU A 23 15.19 -17.85 0.30
C GLU A 23 13.96 -18.75 0.22
N PHE A 24 12.77 -18.15 0.35
CA PHE A 24 11.52 -18.89 0.14
C PHE A 24 11.41 -19.29 -1.35
N ASP A 25 11.44 -20.57 -1.66
CA ASP A 25 11.56 -21.12 -3.02
C ASP A 25 10.19 -21.52 -3.60
N GLY A 26 10.18 -22.06 -4.83
CA GLY A 26 9.05 -22.80 -5.35
C GLY A 26 7.91 -21.99 -5.96
N ARG A 27 6.75 -22.66 -6.08
CA ARG A 27 5.49 -22.05 -6.52
C ARG A 27 4.54 -21.94 -5.33
N HIS A 28 4.21 -20.71 -4.95
CA HIS A 28 3.36 -20.44 -3.80
C HIS A 28 2.25 -19.45 -4.13
N LEU A 29 1.23 -19.44 -3.29
CA LEU A 29 0.31 -18.32 -3.25
C LEU A 29 1.08 -17.06 -2.83
N ALA A 30 0.73 -15.91 -3.38
CA ALA A 30 1.25 -14.63 -2.93
C ALA A 30 0.21 -13.53 -3.13
N VAL A 31 0.17 -12.59 -2.19
CA VAL A 31 -0.64 -11.37 -2.33
C VAL A 31 0.20 -10.27 -2.97
N VAL A 32 -0.40 -9.54 -3.92
CA VAL A 32 0.23 -8.38 -4.55
C VAL A 32 0.10 -7.17 -3.63
N LEU A 33 1.21 -6.68 -3.09
CA LEU A 33 1.24 -5.51 -2.23
C LEU A 33 1.30 -4.20 -3.02
N LYS A 34 2.09 -4.19 -4.11
CA LYS A 34 2.33 -3.00 -4.91
C LYS A 34 2.67 -3.38 -6.35
N ARG A 35 2.21 -2.56 -7.29
CA ARG A 35 2.70 -2.53 -8.66
C ARG A 35 3.81 -1.48 -8.79
N ASN A 36 4.93 -1.83 -9.40
CA ASN A 36 6.03 -0.89 -9.60
C ASN A 36 5.80 0.03 -10.79
N ASN A 37 6.58 1.11 -10.85
CA ASN A 37 6.42 2.18 -11.85
C ASN A 37 6.75 1.72 -13.28
N ASP A 38 7.58 0.68 -13.42
CA ASP A 38 7.86 0.01 -14.70
C ASP A 38 6.64 -0.74 -15.27
N LYS A 39 5.56 -0.86 -14.48
CA LYS A 39 4.28 -1.54 -14.79
C LYS A 39 4.40 -3.04 -15.05
N ALA A 40 5.60 -3.61 -15.04
CA ALA A 40 5.92 -5.00 -15.37
C ALA A 40 6.35 -5.81 -14.14
N THR A 41 6.80 -5.16 -13.08
CA THR A 41 7.18 -5.81 -11.82
C THR A 41 6.23 -5.46 -10.68
N PHE A 42 6.15 -6.38 -9.73
CA PHE A 42 5.20 -6.35 -8.63
C PHE A 42 5.89 -6.75 -7.34
N ILE A 43 5.58 -6.06 -6.25
CA ILE A 43 6.00 -6.44 -4.91
C ILE A 43 4.93 -7.37 -4.34
N VAL A 44 5.35 -8.56 -3.91
CA VAL A 44 4.47 -9.60 -3.40
C VAL A 44 4.90 -10.03 -2.00
N MET A 45 3.93 -10.47 -1.21
CA MET A 45 4.17 -11.20 0.03
C MET A 45 3.77 -12.67 -0.17
N PRO A 46 4.71 -13.63 -0.05
CA PRO A 46 4.39 -15.04 -0.17
C PRO A 46 3.45 -15.51 0.93
N LEU A 47 2.61 -16.49 0.57
CA LEU A 47 1.67 -17.17 1.43
C LEU A 47 1.95 -18.67 1.40
N THR A 48 1.77 -19.35 2.53
CA THR A 48 2.00 -20.79 2.66
C THR A 48 0.94 -21.43 3.54
N SER A 49 0.78 -22.74 3.43
CA SER A 49 -0.03 -23.55 4.36
C SER A 49 0.79 -24.11 5.53
N ALA A 50 2.11 -23.98 5.49
CA ALA A 50 2.99 -24.53 6.51
C ALA A 50 3.06 -23.62 7.76
N PRO A 51 2.76 -24.16 8.97
CA PRO A 51 2.71 -23.38 10.20
C PRO A 51 4.09 -23.07 10.82
N ASN A 52 5.17 -23.61 10.26
CA ASN A 52 6.52 -23.42 10.80
C ASN A 52 6.93 -21.93 10.74
N GLY A 53 7.46 -21.43 11.85
CA GLY A 53 7.94 -20.04 11.96
C GLY A 53 6.86 -18.98 12.24
N VAL A 54 5.64 -19.39 12.58
CA VAL A 54 4.61 -18.47 13.07
C VAL A 54 5.10 -17.70 14.30
N GLY A 55 4.96 -16.38 14.27
CA GLY A 55 5.44 -15.47 15.31
C GLY A 55 6.91 -15.05 15.15
N VAL A 56 7.65 -15.68 14.24
CA VAL A 56 9.06 -15.37 13.95
C VAL A 56 9.22 -14.73 12.58
N ASN A 57 8.76 -15.42 11.53
CA ASN A 57 8.83 -14.97 10.14
C ASN A 57 7.48 -15.04 9.40
N LYS A 58 6.44 -15.58 10.05
CA LYS A 58 5.10 -15.70 9.50
C LYS A 58 4.03 -15.30 10.48
N ILE A 59 2.86 -14.90 9.96
CA ILE A 59 1.64 -14.77 10.75
C ILE A 59 0.53 -15.68 10.22
N LYS A 60 -0.29 -16.23 11.11
CA LYS A 60 -1.49 -16.98 10.73
C LYS A 60 -2.58 -16.02 10.26
N LEU A 61 -3.13 -16.27 9.07
CA LEU A 61 -4.32 -15.61 8.54
C LEU A 61 -5.58 -16.47 8.71
N GLY A 62 -5.40 -17.80 8.79
CA GLY A 62 -6.51 -18.75 8.83
C GLY A 62 -6.99 -19.15 7.44
N ALA A 63 -8.15 -19.79 7.38
CA ALA A 63 -8.83 -20.11 6.13
C ALA A 63 -9.29 -18.83 5.42
N MET A 64 -9.09 -18.76 4.09
CA MET A 64 -9.48 -17.60 3.30
C MET A 64 -10.60 -17.93 2.32
N ASN A 65 -11.76 -17.30 2.53
CA ASN A 65 -12.96 -17.55 1.75
C ASN A 65 -12.83 -17.16 0.26
N SER A 66 -11.94 -16.23 -0.06
CA SER A 66 -11.72 -15.78 -1.43
C SER A 66 -10.95 -16.77 -2.31
N LEU A 67 -10.30 -17.78 -1.71
CA LEU A 67 -9.53 -18.79 -2.44
C LEU A 67 -10.43 -19.81 -3.18
N PRO A 68 -9.90 -20.53 -4.19
CA PRO A 68 -10.58 -21.67 -4.82
C PRO A 68 -11.02 -22.72 -3.80
N SER A 69 -12.08 -23.47 -4.12
CA SER A 69 -12.62 -24.50 -3.21
C SER A 69 -11.57 -25.53 -2.77
N SER A 70 -10.61 -25.85 -3.64
CA SER A 70 -9.49 -26.75 -3.38
C SER A 70 -8.46 -26.22 -2.37
N LEU A 71 -8.46 -24.91 -2.08
CA LEU A 71 -7.50 -24.26 -1.19
C LEU A 71 -8.15 -23.59 0.02
N LYS A 72 -9.45 -23.26 -0.05
CA LYS A 72 -10.14 -22.45 0.96
C LYS A 72 -10.18 -23.06 2.37
N SER A 73 -10.07 -24.40 2.47
CA SER A 73 -10.11 -25.11 3.76
C SER A 73 -8.78 -25.12 4.50
N ASN A 74 -7.69 -24.78 3.82
CA ASN A 74 -6.36 -24.81 4.42
C ASN A 74 -6.10 -23.52 5.18
N ASP A 75 -5.45 -23.65 6.33
CA ASP A 75 -4.89 -22.49 7.01
C ASP A 75 -3.86 -21.81 6.11
N THR A 76 -3.96 -20.49 5.98
CA THR A 76 -3.00 -19.67 5.26
C THR A 76 -2.13 -18.88 6.24
N TYR A 77 -0.85 -18.77 5.92
CA TYR A 77 0.16 -18.03 6.66
C TYR A 77 0.86 -17.06 5.73
N ALA A 78 1.05 -15.81 6.17
CA ALA A 78 1.78 -14.80 5.42
C ALA A 78 3.25 -14.76 5.85
N VAL A 79 4.18 -14.90 4.89
CA VAL A 79 5.62 -14.89 5.10
C VAL A 79 6.13 -13.44 4.96
N TYR A 80 5.93 -12.64 6.01
CA TYR A 80 6.08 -11.18 5.93
C TYR A 80 7.52 -10.70 5.77
N ASN A 81 8.52 -11.52 6.13
CA ASN A 81 9.94 -11.19 5.97
C ASN A 81 10.55 -11.68 4.65
N GLN A 82 9.74 -12.22 3.75
CA GLN A 82 10.14 -12.67 2.41
C GLN A 82 9.40 -11.87 1.32
N VAL A 83 9.04 -10.61 1.63
CA VAL A 83 8.49 -9.68 0.65
C VAL A 83 9.55 -9.40 -0.42
N ARG A 84 9.16 -9.50 -1.70
CA ARG A 84 10.10 -9.29 -2.81
C ARG A 84 9.41 -8.80 -4.07
N THR A 85 10.23 -8.35 -5.01
CA THR A 85 9.79 -7.97 -6.35
C THR A 85 9.86 -9.18 -7.29
N VAL A 86 8.82 -9.38 -8.10
CA VAL A 86 8.72 -10.40 -9.15
C VAL A 86 8.19 -9.80 -10.45
N ASN A 87 8.55 -10.38 -11.58
CA ASN A 87 8.02 -9.99 -12.89
C ASN A 87 6.63 -10.60 -13.15
N ALA A 88 5.80 -9.92 -13.95
CA ALA A 88 4.46 -10.35 -14.39
C ALA A 88 4.41 -11.77 -14.99
N ASP A 89 5.48 -12.20 -15.66
CA ASP A 89 5.59 -13.53 -16.27
C ASP A 89 5.52 -14.68 -15.25
N ARG A 90 5.91 -14.42 -13.99
CA ARG A 90 5.89 -15.37 -12.87
C ARG A 90 4.49 -15.62 -12.30
N PHE A 91 3.49 -14.83 -12.68
CA PHE A 91 2.13 -14.93 -12.17
C PHE A 91 1.28 -15.94 -12.94
N ILE A 92 0.57 -16.76 -12.18
CA ILE A 92 -0.37 -17.78 -12.64
C ILE A 92 -1.72 -17.51 -11.97
N ALA A 93 -2.77 -17.42 -12.80
CA ALA A 93 -4.13 -17.20 -12.33
C ALA A 93 -4.61 -18.41 -11.51
N LEU A 94 -5.31 -18.13 -10.42
CA LEU A 94 -6.05 -19.16 -9.69
C LEU A 94 -7.29 -19.55 -10.49
N LYS A 95 -7.70 -20.81 -10.38
CA LYS A 95 -8.82 -21.36 -11.15
C LYS A 95 -9.79 -22.12 -10.25
N GLU A 96 -11.07 -22.08 -10.63
CA GLU A 96 -12.15 -22.93 -10.11
C GLU A 96 -12.64 -23.77 -11.31
N GLY A 97 -12.23 -25.04 -11.36
CA GLY A 97 -12.33 -25.83 -12.60
C GLY A 97 -11.50 -25.19 -13.72
N SER A 98 -12.14 -24.86 -14.85
CA SER A 98 -11.49 -24.22 -16.00
C SER A 98 -11.48 -22.68 -15.93
N ALA A 99 -12.33 -22.08 -15.10
CA ALA A 99 -12.53 -20.64 -15.03
C ALA A 99 -11.49 -19.97 -14.12
N VAL A 100 -11.02 -18.77 -14.51
CA VAL A 100 -10.18 -17.94 -13.65
C VAL A 100 -11.00 -17.44 -12.46
N LYS A 101 -10.44 -17.60 -11.25
CA LYS A 101 -11.01 -17.10 -10.01
C LYS A 101 -10.21 -15.90 -9.52
N GLU A 102 -10.90 -14.77 -9.36
CA GLU A 102 -10.35 -13.56 -8.78
C GLU A 102 -10.35 -13.67 -7.25
N CYS A 103 -9.17 -13.79 -6.65
CA CYS A 103 -9.03 -13.99 -5.21
C CYS A 103 -8.62 -12.68 -4.52
N GLN A 104 -9.56 -11.75 -4.37
CA GLN A 104 -9.31 -10.52 -3.63
C GLN A 104 -9.11 -10.81 -2.14
N MET A 105 -8.09 -10.19 -1.54
CA MET A 105 -7.87 -10.24 -0.11
C MET A 105 -8.80 -9.27 0.61
N GLU A 106 -9.32 -9.69 1.77
CA GLU A 106 -10.13 -8.83 2.62
C GLU A 106 -9.33 -7.58 3.02
N LYS A 107 -9.96 -6.40 2.88
CA LYS A 107 -9.28 -5.10 3.00
C LYS A 107 -8.51 -4.94 4.32
N HIS A 108 -9.12 -5.35 5.43
CA HIS A 108 -8.50 -5.23 6.75
C HIS A 108 -7.27 -6.16 6.90
N ILE A 109 -7.32 -7.37 6.33
CA ILE A 109 -6.18 -8.29 6.28
C ILE A 109 -5.08 -7.69 5.41
N PHE A 110 -5.43 -7.19 4.24
CA PHE A 110 -4.48 -6.57 3.31
C PHE A 110 -3.74 -5.39 3.95
N HIS A 111 -4.46 -4.50 4.65
CA HIS A 111 -3.84 -3.38 5.38
C HIS A 111 -2.89 -3.87 6.49
N LYS A 112 -3.27 -4.91 7.23
CA LYS A 112 -2.40 -5.54 8.24
C LYS A 112 -1.12 -6.08 7.62
N LEU A 113 -1.19 -6.70 6.44
CA LEU A 113 -0.01 -7.21 5.74
C LEU A 113 0.90 -6.08 5.25
N LEU A 114 0.34 -5.00 4.72
CA LEU A 114 1.12 -3.81 4.35
C LEU A 114 1.86 -3.23 5.57
N PHE A 115 1.17 -3.09 6.69
CA PHE A 115 1.78 -2.62 7.94
C PHE A 115 2.91 -3.55 8.42
N LEU A 116 2.71 -4.86 8.36
CA LEU A 116 3.75 -5.84 8.71
C LEU A 116 4.97 -5.75 7.79
N GLY A 117 4.74 -5.63 6.48
CA GLY A 117 5.82 -5.42 5.52
C GLY A 117 6.62 -4.15 5.82
N LEU A 118 5.93 -3.02 6.07
CA LEU A 118 6.58 -1.76 6.44
C LEU A 118 7.39 -1.89 7.73
N ARG A 119 6.81 -2.52 8.76
CA ARG A 119 7.48 -2.73 10.06
C ARG A 119 8.72 -3.62 9.93
N GLU A 120 8.65 -4.63 9.07
CA GLU A 120 9.78 -5.53 8.81
C GLU A 120 10.94 -4.80 8.13
N MET A 121 10.65 -3.90 7.16
CA MET A 121 11.69 -3.13 6.48
C MET A 121 12.53 -2.25 7.43
N VAL A 122 11.95 -1.84 8.56
CA VAL A 122 12.62 -1.02 9.59
C VAL A 122 12.94 -1.81 10.85
N TYR A 123 12.84 -3.14 10.83
CA TYR A 123 12.95 -3.97 12.03
C TYR A 123 14.32 -3.85 12.71
N SER A 124 15.40 -3.83 11.92
CA SER A 124 16.78 -3.75 12.40
C SER A 124 17.25 -2.32 12.72
N ILE A 125 16.41 -1.30 12.51
CA ILE A 125 16.74 0.09 12.81
C ILE A 125 16.53 0.36 14.31
N PRO A 126 17.44 1.12 14.97
CA PRO A 126 17.25 1.53 16.36
C PRO A 126 15.89 2.16 16.61
N GLN A 127 15.35 1.99 17.81
CA GLN A 127 13.97 2.37 18.09
C GLN A 127 13.71 3.87 17.84
N ASP A 128 14.60 4.75 18.27
CA ASP A 128 14.44 6.20 18.12
C ASP A 128 14.47 6.62 16.64
N GLU A 129 15.44 6.13 15.87
CA GLU A 129 15.51 6.36 14.42
C GLU A 129 14.27 5.82 13.69
N ARG A 130 13.78 4.64 14.09
CA ARG A 130 12.55 4.07 13.52
C ARG A 130 11.32 4.93 13.81
N VAL A 131 11.23 5.52 15.01
CA VAL A 131 10.16 6.47 15.35
C VAL A 131 10.24 7.68 14.43
N GLU A 132 11.43 8.22 14.19
CA GLU A 132 11.64 9.34 13.28
C GLU A 132 11.25 9.01 11.84
N ILE A 133 11.66 7.84 11.31
CA ILE A 133 11.30 7.38 9.95
C ILE A 133 9.77 7.27 9.80
N LEU A 134 9.11 6.61 10.75
CA LEU A 134 7.65 6.41 10.70
C LEU A 134 6.89 7.72 10.89
N LYS A 135 7.38 8.62 11.74
CA LYS A 135 6.82 9.96 11.90
C LYS A 135 6.97 10.78 10.62
N GLY A 136 8.14 10.75 9.97
CA GLY A 136 8.36 11.39 8.68
C GLY A 136 7.43 10.87 7.59
N ALA A 137 7.20 9.55 7.53
CA ALA A 137 6.23 8.95 6.61
C ALA A 137 4.78 9.43 6.89
N TYR A 138 4.39 9.49 8.16
CA TYR A 138 3.08 10.02 8.56
C TYR A 138 2.91 11.49 8.17
N GLU A 139 3.89 12.33 8.48
CA GLU A 139 3.89 13.76 8.14
C GLU A 139 3.84 13.98 6.63
N ALA A 140 4.55 13.16 5.84
CA ALA A 140 4.51 13.21 4.39
C ALA A 140 3.09 12.93 3.83
N GLU A 141 2.37 11.95 4.40
CA GLU A 141 0.99 11.65 4.01
C GLU A 141 0.02 12.78 4.41
N LEU A 142 0.20 13.41 5.58
CA LEU A 142 -0.57 14.61 5.96
C LEU A 142 -0.37 15.75 4.97
N ILE A 143 0.89 16.00 4.58
CA ILE A 143 1.23 17.01 3.58
C ILE A 143 0.60 16.67 2.23
N SER A 144 0.65 15.42 1.78
CA SER A 144 0.01 15.00 0.53
C SER A 144 -1.50 15.22 0.56
N LYS A 145 -2.16 14.84 1.66
CA LYS A 145 -3.59 15.08 1.87
C LYS A 145 -3.91 16.58 1.82
N ALA A 146 -3.10 17.43 2.45
CA ALA A 146 -3.29 18.88 2.42
C ALA A 146 -3.12 19.46 1.01
N LYS A 147 -2.17 18.97 0.22
CA LYS A 147 -1.98 19.37 -1.19
C LYS A 147 -3.22 19.02 -2.02
N ASP A 148 -3.77 17.82 -1.85
CA ASP A 148 -4.99 17.40 -2.56
C ASP A 148 -6.18 18.31 -2.22
N MET A 149 -6.33 18.70 -0.94
CA MET A 149 -7.36 19.66 -0.52
C MET A 149 -7.13 21.05 -1.13
N ALA A 150 -5.88 21.53 -1.16
CA ALA A 150 -5.57 22.82 -1.77
C ALA A 150 -5.83 22.82 -3.29
N TYR A 151 -5.50 21.76 -4.01
CA TYR A 151 -5.86 21.64 -5.43
C TYR A 151 -7.38 21.64 -5.65
N ARG A 152 -8.18 21.07 -4.74
CA ARG A 152 -9.65 21.18 -4.79
C ARG A 152 -10.10 22.64 -4.62
N ILE A 153 -9.52 23.39 -3.67
CA ILE A 153 -9.80 24.82 -3.51
C ILE A 153 -9.44 25.60 -4.79
N VAL A 154 -8.27 25.34 -5.40
CA VAL A 154 -7.88 25.97 -6.68
C VAL A 154 -8.93 25.71 -7.76
N LYS A 155 -9.50 24.51 -7.83
CA LYS A 155 -10.55 24.17 -8.78
C LYS A 155 -11.85 24.92 -8.48
N LEU A 156 -12.32 24.90 -7.22
CA LEU A 156 -13.55 25.58 -6.80
C LEU A 156 -13.50 27.09 -7.05
N ARG A 157 -12.35 27.73 -6.81
CA ARG A 157 -12.15 29.16 -7.06
C ARG A 157 -12.23 29.56 -8.54
N LYS A 158 -12.09 28.60 -9.47
CA LYS A 158 -12.20 28.83 -10.92
C LYS A 158 -13.61 28.63 -11.45
N GLU A 159 -14.55 28.15 -10.63
CA GLU A 159 -15.94 27.96 -11.04
C GLU A 159 -16.65 29.33 -11.15
N GLU A 160 -17.69 29.42 -11.99
CA GLU A 160 -18.42 30.68 -12.22
C GLU A 160 -19.11 31.19 -10.93
N SER A 161 -19.49 30.27 -10.05
CA SER A 161 -20.05 30.56 -8.72
C SER A 161 -19.35 29.71 -7.66
N PRO A 162 -18.20 30.14 -7.13
CA PRO A 162 -17.43 29.38 -6.15
C PRO A 162 -18.23 29.12 -4.86
N ASP A 163 -18.26 27.86 -4.44
CA ASP A 163 -18.81 27.48 -3.13
C ASP A 163 -17.86 27.92 -2.01
N LYS A 164 -18.20 29.05 -1.38
CA LYS A 164 -17.38 29.63 -0.30
C LYS A 164 -17.37 28.78 0.96
N GLU A 165 -18.51 28.17 1.31
CA GLU A 165 -18.63 27.35 2.51
C GLU A 165 -17.73 26.12 2.40
N GLN A 166 -17.73 25.46 1.23
CA GLN A 166 -16.83 24.33 0.97
C GLN A 166 -15.36 24.73 0.99
N ILE A 167 -15.01 25.92 0.46
CA ILE A 167 -13.63 26.42 0.51
C ILE A 167 -13.20 26.65 1.97
N ASP A 168 -14.03 27.29 2.78
CA ASP A 168 -13.74 27.57 4.19
C ASP A 168 -13.57 26.28 5.01
N GLU A 169 -14.44 25.29 4.79
CA GLU A 169 -14.31 23.95 5.39
C GLU A 169 -12.98 23.28 5.03
N LEU A 170 -12.57 23.34 3.76
CA LEU A 170 -11.30 22.78 3.31
C LEU A 170 -10.10 23.51 3.92
N LEU A 171 -10.16 24.84 4.06
CA LEU A 171 -9.10 25.62 4.71
C LEU A 171 -8.94 25.24 6.19
N VAL A 172 -10.04 25.07 6.93
CA VAL A 172 -10.01 24.58 8.32
C VAL A 172 -9.40 23.17 8.39
N GLN A 173 -9.79 22.27 7.47
CA GLN A 173 -9.22 20.92 7.41
C GLN A 173 -7.72 20.93 7.08
N ILE A 174 -7.27 21.82 6.19
CA ILE A 174 -5.84 22.01 5.89
C ILE A 174 -5.11 22.48 7.15
N LYS A 175 -5.62 23.50 7.85
CA LYS A 175 -5.02 24.05 9.08
C LYS A 175 -4.78 22.95 10.11
N GLU A 176 -5.79 22.15 10.40
CA GLU A 176 -5.66 21.06 11.37
C GLU A 176 -4.75 19.93 10.87
N THR A 177 -4.77 19.62 9.57
CA THR A 177 -3.94 18.56 8.97
C THR A 177 -2.44 18.89 9.02
N ILE A 178 -2.05 20.15 8.83
CA ILE A 178 -0.63 20.57 8.81
C ILE A 178 -0.13 21.12 10.16
N LYS A 179 -0.97 21.05 11.20
CA LYS A 179 -0.65 21.60 12.52
C LYS A 179 0.54 20.89 13.14
N GLY A 180 1.61 21.64 13.42
CA GLY A 180 2.84 21.09 13.99
C GLY A 180 3.68 20.25 13.04
N VAL A 181 3.34 20.23 11.74
CA VAL A 181 4.09 19.50 10.71
C VAL A 181 5.06 20.45 10.01
N THR A 182 6.32 20.06 9.92
CA THR A 182 7.32 20.81 9.13
C THR A 182 7.25 20.35 7.68
N TYR A 183 7.16 21.29 6.73
CA TYR A 183 7.08 20.94 5.31
C TYR A 183 7.80 21.95 4.42
N SER A 184 8.15 21.49 3.23
CA SER A 184 8.56 22.33 2.10
C SER A 184 7.72 21.98 0.87
N LEU A 185 7.41 22.99 0.07
CA LEU A 185 6.70 22.81 -1.19
C LEU A 185 7.71 22.91 -2.33
N ASP A 186 7.59 22.04 -3.32
CA ASP A 186 8.38 22.15 -4.53
C ASP A 186 7.98 23.38 -5.36
N LYS A 187 8.84 23.76 -6.31
CA LYS A 187 8.64 24.95 -7.14
C LYS A 187 7.34 24.92 -7.95
N GLN A 188 6.83 23.74 -8.32
CA GLN A 188 5.61 23.64 -9.12
C GLN A 188 4.39 23.92 -8.24
N LEU A 189 4.35 23.36 -7.03
CA LEU A 189 3.27 23.61 -6.07
C LEU A 189 3.16 25.08 -5.67
N VAL A 190 4.29 25.77 -5.53
CA VAL A 190 4.30 27.23 -5.30
C VAL A 190 3.72 27.98 -6.51
N LYS A 191 4.11 27.61 -7.73
CA LYS A 191 3.52 28.22 -8.94
C LYS A 191 2.02 27.98 -9.07
N ASP A 192 1.55 26.81 -8.62
CA ASP A 192 0.14 26.45 -8.62
C ASP A 192 -0.66 27.19 -7.51
N GLY A 193 0.00 27.99 -6.67
CA GLY A 193 -0.62 28.80 -5.61
C GLY A 193 -0.95 28.02 -4.33
N ILE A 194 -0.39 26.81 -4.17
CA ILE A 194 -0.65 25.95 -3.01
C ILE A 194 -0.07 26.55 -1.72
N ASP A 195 1.07 27.24 -1.82
CA ASP A 195 1.69 27.94 -0.71
C ASP A 195 0.80 29.07 -0.17
N VAL A 196 0.14 29.81 -1.06
CA VAL A 196 -0.81 30.87 -0.69
C VAL A 196 -1.99 30.29 0.09
N ILE A 197 -2.57 29.18 -0.38
CA ILE A 197 -3.69 28.51 0.30
C ILE A 197 -3.26 27.96 1.66
N PHE A 198 -2.05 27.40 1.76
CA PHE A 198 -1.52 26.91 3.03
C PHE A 198 -1.28 28.05 4.02
N ASN A 199 -0.81 29.21 3.55
CA ASN A 199 -0.65 30.40 4.38
C ASN A 199 -1.99 30.98 4.82
N GLU A 200 -2.98 31.00 3.92
CA GLU A 200 -4.36 31.40 4.23
C GLU A 200 -4.96 30.51 5.33
N ALA A 201 -4.87 29.19 5.18
CA ALA A 201 -5.35 28.23 6.18
C ALA A 201 -4.67 28.40 7.55
N LYS A 202 -3.38 28.72 7.60
CA LYS A 202 -2.65 28.97 8.86
C LYS A 202 -3.13 30.22 9.60
N ASN A 203 -3.70 31.19 8.88
CA ASN A 203 -4.13 32.48 9.43
C ASN A 203 -5.61 32.52 9.83
N LEU A 204 -6.37 31.45 9.56
CA LEU A 204 -7.64 31.17 10.24
C LEU A 204 -7.39 30.86 11.72
#